data_AF-A0A101IPR1-F1
#
_entry.id   AF-A0A101IPR1-F1
#
_cell.length_a   1.000
_cell.length_b   1.000
_cell.length_c   1.000
_cell.angle_alpha   90.00
_cell.angle_beta   90.00
_cell.angle_gamma   90.00
#
_symmetry.space_group_name_H-M   'P 1'
#
loop_
_entity.id
_entity.type
_entity.pdbx_description
1 polymer ?
#
loop_
_entity_poly.entity_id
_entity_poly.type
_entity_poly.pdbx_seq_one_letter_code
_entity_poly.pdbx_strand_id
1 'polypeptide(L)'
;RTQIFSSQWNMNFFYREARPDAILNIKQRKPLTKEEKEEARNEWNRSFQGRNNTHKLAITQGEIDYKIIGENQKDMDFVNLSLSVRDNISMALGVPKPILMPEEGNKTTVEGSIYIFMSQTIKPNMQNIVDTLNEFLVPEFDRKLFFDFENPVPEDRKGEAETLTMYVNNGILTRNEAREVLGYGDIKGGDDIYLPITVVPISEAKNRGGEEKKITLTKEAKDLAEKKKQEKLYYKAIRGKSKYLKEEKEREDLIKNIAKDILSKYVEKKSPKKLKQYNAEMKKSIWEVFNKNFDTTEKLFYNMARKAISEQQKRVEGYLFKERKSKDYILKKDLSDAIEKYPWKKEISIFIDIALPLHTKTIVDAGKDAATRIGSSFDVNEEVRAYISEKTMTFANEVNETTKENLRETLSQGIEEGETMEDLRKRVNHVFDVRTSAGAKAIAMTETAASVNGGWLEAYKQSGVIEKKEWYHAGSSLNDRPEHIAMSGEVVRLEERFSNGLMFPGDPSAPPSETVNCKCIILEVIE
;
A
#
# COMPACT_ATOMS: atom_id res chain seq x y z
N ARG A 1 8.54 -40.12 -4.28
CA ARG A 1 8.34 -41.59 -4.16
C ARG A 1 9.05 -42.36 -5.27
N THR A 2 8.96 -41.93 -6.54
CA THR A 2 9.59 -42.58 -7.71
C THR A 2 11.12 -42.77 -7.59
N GLN A 3 11.86 -41.81 -7.04
CA GLN A 3 13.32 -41.93 -6.84
C GLN A 3 13.71 -43.07 -5.89
N ILE A 4 13.03 -43.19 -4.74
CA ILE A 4 13.31 -44.26 -3.77
C ILE A 4 13.07 -45.62 -4.43
N PHE A 5 11.98 -45.76 -5.20
CA PHE A 5 11.70 -46.99 -5.93
C PHE A 5 12.69 -47.24 -7.07
N SER A 6 13.16 -46.22 -7.80
CA SER A 6 14.17 -46.36 -8.84
C SER A 6 15.54 -46.75 -8.25
N SER A 7 15.96 -46.14 -7.15
CA SER A 7 17.21 -46.50 -6.46
C SER A 7 17.11 -47.89 -5.82
N GLN A 8 15.96 -48.26 -5.25
CA GLN A 8 15.72 -49.61 -4.73
C GLN A 8 15.68 -50.65 -5.86
N TRP A 9 15.10 -50.31 -7.01
CA TRP A 9 15.12 -51.18 -8.19
C TRP A 9 16.54 -51.37 -8.70
N ASN A 10 17.36 -50.31 -8.79
CA ASN A 10 18.78 -50.41 -9.15
C ASN A 10 19.57 -51.26 -8.16
N MET A 11 19.36 -51.03 -6.85
CA MET A 11 20.00 -51.85 -5.83
C MET A 11 19.58 -53.32 -5.99
N ASN A 12 18.28 -53.59 -6.13
CA ASN A 12 17.81 -54.97 -6.33
C ASN A 12 18.29 -55.58 -7.65
N PHE A 13 18.45 -54.81 -8.71
CA PHE A 13 19.04 -55.24 -9.97
C PHE A 13 20.47 -55.74 -9.74
N PHE A 14 21.35 -54.91 -9.17
CA PHE A 14 22.74 -55.29 -8.90
C PHE A 14 22.88 -56.39 -7.84
N TYR A 15 21.97 -56.47 -6.86
CA TYR A 15 22.06 -57.43 -5.76
C TYR A 15 21.35 -58.77 -6.02
N ARG A 16 20.32 -58.82 -6.89
CA ARG A 16 19.41 -59.98 -6.99
C ARG A 16 19.22 -60.54 -8.40
N GLU A 17 19.72 -59.90 -9.46
CA GLU A 17 19.63 -60.51 -10.78
C GLU A 17 20.71 -61.60 -10.97
N ALA A 18 20.33 -62.83 -10.61
CA ALA A 18 20.85 -64.02 -11.27
C ALA A 18 20.06 -64.23 -12.58
N ARG A 19 20.26 -63.36 -13.58
CA ARG A 19 19.81 -63.71 -14.94
C ARG A 19 20.75 -64.79 -15.47
N PRO A 20 20.23 -65.92 -15.99
CA PRO A 20 21.04 -66.84 -16.77
C PRO A 20 21.59 -66.10 -18.00
N ASP A 21 22.91 -65.93 -18.13
CA ASP A 21 23.52 -65.36 -19.34
C ASP A 21 23.20 -66.21 -20.59
N ALA A 22 22.83 -67.47 -20.40
CA ALA A 22 22.38 -68.38 -21.44
C ALA A 22 21.29 -69.33 -20.93
N ILE A 23 20.35 -69.66 -21.81
CA ILE A 23 19.36 -70.71 -21.58
C ILE A 23 19.83 -71.97 -22.31
N LEU A 24 20.07 -73.03 -21.56
CA LEU A 24 20.39 -74.36 -22.08
C LEU A 24 19.10 -75.12 -22.35
N ASN A 25 18.86 -75.48 -23.60
CA ASN A 25 17.65 -76.19 -24.02
C ASN A 25 18.00 -77.65 -24.35
N ILE A 26 17.70 -78.59 -23.45
CA ILE A 26 17.97 -80.01 -23.65
C ILE A 26 16.85 -80.62 -24.50
N LYS A 27 17.15 -80.98 -25.76
CA LYS A 27 16.20 -81.70 -26.61
C LYS A 27 16.27 -83.21 -26.32
N GLN A 28 15.47 -83.69 -25.36
CA GLN A 28 15.21 -85.13 -25.19
C GLN A 28 13.72 -85.46 -25.35
N ARG A 29 13.43 -86.65 -25.90
CA ARG A 29 12.11 -87.10 -26.39
C ARG A 29 11.05 -87.41 -25.31
N LYS A 30 11.34 -87.25 -24.02
CA LYS A 30 10.36 -87.40 -22.93
C LYS A 30 10.41 -86.20 -21.97
N PRO A 31 9.26 -85.62 -21.58
CA PRO A 31 9.22 -84.50 -20.63
C PRO A 31 9.60 -84.95 -19.22
N LEU A 32 10.54 -84.22 -18.59
CA LEU A 32 11.02 -84.45 -17.22
C LEU A 32 9.89 -84.39 -16.19
N THR A 33 9.96 -85.29 -15.21
CA THR A 33 9.03 -85.42 -14.08
C THR A 33 9.21 -84.24 -13.10
N LYS A 34 8.19 -83.92 -12.29
CA LYS A 34 8.22 -82.71 -11.41
C LYS A 34 9.39 -82.72 -10.42
N GLU A 35 9.76 -83.88 -9.88
CA GLU A 35 10.86 -84.04 -8.93
C GLU A 35 12.22 -83.75 -9.57
N GLU A 36 12.49 -84.27 -10.76
CA GLU A 36 13.73 -84.01 -11.51
C GLU A 36 13.89 -82.52 -11.88
N LYS A 37 12.77 -81.82 -12.11
CA LYS A 37 12.79 -80.37 -12.34
C LYS A 37 13.12 -79.56 -11.09
N GLU A 38 12.70 -80.02 -9.92
CA GLU A 38 13.04 -79.35 -8.65
C GLU A 38 14.49 -79.61 -8.26
N GLU A 39 15.02 -80.82 -8.49
CA GLU A 39 16.45 -81.09 -8.30
C GLU A 39 17.31 -80.25 -9.25
N ALA A 40 16.97 -80.20 -10.54
CA ALA A 40 17.68 -79.35 -11.50
C ALA A 40 17.62 -77.86 -11.12
N ARG A 41 16.49 -77.38 -10.58
CA ARG A 41 16.34 -76.00 -10.10
C ARG A 41 17.18 -75.75 -8.84
N ASN A 42 17.24 -76.70 -7.91
CA ASN A 42 18.06 -76.59 -6.71
C ASN A 42 19.56 -76.61 -7.04
N GLU A 43 19.97 -77.45 -7.98
CA GLU A 43 21.36 -77.49 -8.47
C GLU A 43 21.72 -76.21 -9.24
N TRP A 44 20.79 -75.68 -10.04
CA TRP A 44 20.93 -74.40 -10.72
C TRP A 44 21.12 -73.26 -9.71
N ASN A 45 20.23 -73.15 -8.72
CA ASN A 45 20.33 -72.12 -7.69
C ASN A 45 21.64 -72.25 -6.91
N ARG A 46 22.08 -73.47 -6.56
CA ARG A 46 23.36 -73.67 -5.88
C ARG A 46 24.57 -73.22 -6.71
N SER A 47 24.51 -73.41 -8.03
CA SER A 47 25.64 -73.15 -8.92
C SER A 47 25.74 -71.68 -9.35
N PHE A 48 24.60 -70.98 -9.46
CA PHE A 48 24.52 -69.64 -10.03
C PHE A 48 24.09 -68.56 -9.03
N GLN A 49 23.60 -68.91 -7.84
CA GLN A 49 23.22 -67.95 -6.82
C GLN A 49 24.42 -67.61 -5.92
N GLY A 50 24.74 -66.32 -5.81
CA GLY A 50 25.78 -65.79 -4.92
C GLY A 50 26.81 -64.91 -5.63
N ARG A 51 27.34 -63.90 -4.90
CA ARG A 51 28.25 -62.85 -5.43
C ARG A 51 29.54 -63.38 -6.07
N ASN A 52 29.98 -64.59 -5.72
CA ASN A 52 31.21 -65.21 -6.24
C ASN A 52 30.98 -66.23 -7.36
N ASN A 53 29.74 -66.40 -7.85
CA ASN A 53 29.38 -67.43 -8.83
C ASN A 53 28.98 -66.85 -10.22
N THR A 54 29.31 -65.59 -10.48
CA THR A 54 29.08 -64.90 -11.76
C THR A 54 29.90 -65.53 -12.90
N HIS A 55 29.29 -65.70 -14.07
CA HIS A 55 29.88 -66.24 -15.32
C HIS A 55 30.36 -67.70 -15.31
N LYS A 56 29.84 -68.56 -14.43
CA LYS A 56 30.11 -70.00 -14.51
C LYS A 56 29.36 -70.62 -15.71
N LEU A 57 29.95 -71.60 -16.38
CA LEU A 57 29.32 -72.29 -17.52
C LEU A 57 28.73 -73.63 -17.04
N ALA A 58 27.43 -73.86 -17.27
CA ALA A 58 26.81 -75.16 -16.98
C ALA A 58 27.14 -76.16 -18.10
N ILE A 59 27.71 -77.32 -17.75
CA ILE A 59 28.02 -78.41 -18.69
C ILE A 59 27.18 -79.62 -18.31
N THR A 60 26.42 -80.19 -19.27
CA THR A 60 25.55 -81.36 -19.07
C THR A 60 25.75 -82.37 -20.20
N GLN A 61 25.38 -83.65 -19.99
CA GLN A 61 25.56 -84.72 -20.98
C GLN A 61 24.40 -84.76 -21.99
N GLY A 62 24.62 -84.24 -23.22
CA GLY A 62 23.67 -84.27 -24.34
C GLY A 62 24.09 -83.33 -25.50
N GLU A 63 23.40 -83.37 -26.64
CA GLU A 63 23.58 -82.38 -27.73
C GLU A 63 23.04 -81.01 -27.28
N ILE A 64 23.90 -79.99 -27.21
CA ILE A 64 23.63 -78.67 -26.62
C ILE A 64 23.45 -77.60 -27.71
N ASP A 65 22.36 -76.81 -27.63
CA ASP A 65 22.17 -75.55 -28.38
C ASP A 65 22.36 -74.36 -27.42
N TYR A 66 23.41 -73.57 -27.62
CA TYR A 66 23.78 -72.44 -26.76
C TYR A 66 23.29 -71.12 -27.36
N LYS A 67 22.37 -70.43 -26.68
CA LYS A 67 21.87 -69.10 -27.07
C LYS A 67 22.16 -68.08 -25.98
N ILE A 68 23.03 -67.12 -26.30
CA ILE A 68 23.27 -65.94 -25.48
C ILE A 68 22.04 -65.02 -25.62
N ILE A 69 21.47 -64.60 -24.50
CA ILE A 69 20.45 -63.55 -24.50
C ILE A 69 21.18 -62.21 -24.53
N GLY A 70 21.13 -61.51 -25.66
CA GLY A 70 21.75 -60.18 -25.78
C GLY A 70 21.10 -59.16 -24.84
N GLU A 71 21.92 -58.31 -24.22
CA GLU A 71 21.47 -57.20 -23.37
C GLU A 71 20.65 -56.21 -24.19
N ASN A 72 19.43 -55.90 -23.72
CA ASN A 72 18.54 -54.97 -24.40
C ASN A 72 18.53 -53.62 -23.66
N GLN A 73 19.30 -52.65 -24.17
CA GLN A 73 19.29 -51.16 -24.11
C GLN A 73 18.58 -50.35 -22.97
N LYS A 74 17.85 -50.96 -22.03
CA LYS A 74 17.13 -50.26 -20.95
C LYS A 74 18.05 -49.65 -19.89
N ASP A 75 19.32 -50.05 -19.83
CA ASP A 75 20.26 -49.56 -18.83
C ASP A 75 20.77 -48.13 -19.12
N MET A 76 20.68 -47.67 -20.37
CA MET A 76 21.13 -46.33 -20.77
C MET A 76 20.10 -45.22 -20.40
N ASP A 77 18.84 -45.58 -20.17
CA ASP A 77 17.75 -44.61 -19.95
C ASP A 77 17.64 -44.12 -18.48
N PHE A 78 18.37 -44.76 -17.55
CA PHE A 78 18.37 -44.37 -16.14
C PHE A 78 19.19 -43.11 -15.86
N VAL A 79 20.30 -42.92 -16.58
CA VAL A 79 21.08 -41.69 -16.48
C VAL A 79 20.22 -40.50 -16.90
N ASN A 80 19.49 -40.64 -18.01
CA ASN A 80 18.54 -39.62 -18.48
C ASN A 80 17.41 -39.36 -17.47
N LEU A 81 16.88 -40.41 -16.83
CA LEU A 81 15.88 -40.25 -15.79
C LEU A 81 16.42 -39.47 -14.58
N SER A 82 17.64 -39.77 -14.12
CA SER A 82 18.28 -39.07 -13.00
C SER A 82 18.50 -37.60 -13.32
N LEU A 83 19.00 -37.30 -14.52
CA LEU A 83 19.18 -35.93 -15.02
C LEU A 83 17.84 -35.18 -15.09
N SER A 84 16.80 -35.80 -15.63
CA SER A 84 15.45 -35.20 -15.71
C SER A 84 14.88 -34.90 -14.32
N VAL A 85 15.06 -35.80 -13.35
CA VAL A 85 14.58 -35.58 -11.97
C VAL A 85 15.35 -34.44 -11.29
N ARG A 86 16.67 -34.40 -11.43
CA ARG A 86 17.51 -33.29 -10.93
C ARG A 86 17.00 -31.97 -11.48
N ASP A 87 16.72 -31.92 -12.78
CA ASP A 87 16.22 -30.72 -13.45
C ASP A 87 14.84 -30.30 -12.93
N ASN A 88 13.94 -31.26 -12.71
CA ASN A 88 12.62 -30.99 -12.12
C ASN A 88 12.72 -30.43 -10.69
N ILE A 89 13.64 -30.94 -9.87
CA ILE A 89 13.89 -30.42 -8.51
C ILE A 89 14.44 -28.99 -8.59
N SER A 90 15.40 -28.75 -9.49
CA SER A 90 15.97 -27.42 -9.72
C SER A 90 14.89 -26.41 -10.13
N MET A 91 13.98 -26.81 -11.03
CA MET A 91 12.84 -25.99 -11.44
C MET A 91 11.87 -25.72 -10.28
N ALA A 92 11.58 -26.74 -9.46
CA ALA A 92 10.68 -26.58 -8.31
C ALA A 92 11.23 -25.59 -7.25
N LEU A 93 12.56 -25.55 -7.07
CA LEU A 93 13.23 -24.60 -6.19
C LEU A 93 13.50 -23.24 -6.86
N GLY A 94 13.19 -23.08 -8.14
CA GLY A 94 13.47 -21.87 -8.90
C GLY A 94 14.98 -21.60 -9.08
N VAL A 95 15.83 -22.63 -9.00
CA VAL A 95 17.27 -22.53 -9.21
C VAL A 95 17.61 -22.89 -10.67
N PRO A 96 18.21 -21.99 -11.46
CA PRO A 96 18.66 -22.30 -12.81
C PRO A 96 19.80 -23.34 -12.83
N LYS A 97 19.76 -24.27 -13.79
CA LYS A 97 20.80 -25.30 -13.97
C LYS A 97 22.24 -24.75 -14.05
N PRO A 98 22.50 -23.64 -14.78
CA PRO A 98 23.87 -23.12 -14.90
C PRO A 98 24.50 -22.66 -13.58
N ILE A 99 23.70 -22.44 -12.52
CA ILE A 99 24.21 -22.11 -11.19
C ILE A 99 24.66 -23.38 -10.45
N LEU A 100 23.92 -24.48 -10.59
CA LEU A 100 24.28 -25.77 -9.99
C LEU A 100 25.43 -26.44 -10.73
N MET A 101 25.53 -26.21 -12.04
CA MET A 101 26.50 -26.83 -12.94
C MET A 101 27.18 -25.76 -13.80
N PRO A 102 28.10 -24.97 -13.20
CA PRO A 102 28.79 -23.91 -13.92
C PRO A 102 29.75 -24.44 -15.00
N GLU A 103 30.13 -25.72 -14.95
CA GLU A 103 31.03 -26.35 -15.93
C GLU A 103 30.40 -26.54 -17.31
N GLU A 104 29.07 -26.60 -17.41
CA GLU A 104 28.35 -26.80 -18.69
C GLU A 104 28.02 -25.48 -19.41
N GLY A 105 28.21 -24.32 -18.76
CA GLY A 105 27.77 -23.01 -19.25
C GLY A 105 28.92 -22.08 -19.66
N ASN A 106 28.71 -21.28 -20.71
CA ASN A 106 29.59 -20.13 -20.99
C ASN A 106 29.41 -19.06 -19.87
N LYS A 107 30.46 -18.30 -19.56
CA LYS A 107 30.46 -17.24 -18.53
C LYS A 107 29.27 -16.29 -18.65
N THR A 108 28.94 -15.84 -19.87
CA THR A 108 27.79 -14.96 -20.13
C THR A 108 26.45 -15.62 -19.79
N THR A 109 26.33 -16.93 -20.04
CA THR A 109 25.13 -17.71 -19.71
C THR A 109 24.99 -17.88 -18.20
N VAL A 110 26.10 -18.08 -17.49
CA VAL A 110 26.13 -18.19 -16.03
C VAL A 110 25.77 -16.84 -15.39
N GLU A 111 26.37 -15.73 -15.85
CA GLU A 111 26.06 -14.37 -15.36
C GLU A 111 24.58 -14.01 -15.58
N GLY A 112 24.04 -14.27 -16.77
CA GLY A 112 22.61 -14.08 -17.05
C GLY A 112 21.70 -14.95 -16.19
N SER A 113 22.13 -16.18 -15.89
CA SER A 113 21.39 -17.09 -15.00
C SER A 113 21.41 -16.63 -13.55
N ILE A 114 22.52 -16.07 -13.06
CA ILE A 114 22.63 -15.45 -11.73
C ILE A 114 21.66 -14.27 -11.63
N TYR A 115 21.60 -13.42 -12.66
CA TYR A 115 20.64 -12.30 -12.69
C TYR A 115 19.19 -12.79 -12.60
N ILE A 116 18.81 -13.81 -13.40
CA ILE A 116 17.46 -14.39 -13.37
C ILE A 116 17.16 -14.99 -11.99
N PHE A 117 18.09 -15.74 -11.41
CA PHE A 117 17.93 -16.36 -10.10
C PHE A 117 17.76 -15.34 -8.98
N MET A 118 18.61 -14.31 -8.95
CA MET A 118 18.54 -13.27 -7.94
C MET A 118 17.26 -12.43 -8.05
N SER A 119 16.83 -12.13 -9.28
CA SER A 119 15.66 -11.27 -9.52
C SER A 119 14.32 -12.00 -9.34
N GLN A 120 14.20 -13.25 -9.79
CA GLN A 120 12.93 -13.97 -9.82
C GLN A 120 12.73 -14.89 -8.61
N THR A 121 13.80 -15.36 -7.97
CA THR A 121 13.71 -16.33 -6.87
C THR A 121 14.14 -15.71 -5.54
N ILE A 122 15.36 -15.16 -5.47
CA ILE A 122 15.91 -14.68 -4.19
C ILE A 122 15.22 -13.40 -3.72
N LYS A 123 15.13 -12.38 -4.58
CA LYS A 123 14.55 -11.08 -4.20
C LYS A 123 13.09 -11.20 -3.70
N PRO A 124 12.17 -11.94 -4.36
CA PRO A 124 10.82 -12.11 -3.84
C PRO A 124 10.77 -12.85 -2.50
N ASN A 125 11.63 -13.86 -2.30
CA ASN A 125 11.71 -14.58 -1.03
C ASN A 125 12.23 -13.67 0.09
N MET A 126 13.25 -12.85 -0.17
CA MET A 126 13.74 -11.84 0.78
C MET A 126 12.64 -10.82 1.11
N GLN A 127 11.89 -10.36 0.10
CA GLN A 127 10.77 -9.45 0.32
C GLN A 127 9.70 -10.08 1.21
N ASN A 128 9.32 -11.33 0.97
CA ASN A 128 8.34 -12.03 1.81
C ASN A 128 8.80 -12.12 3.28
N ILE A 129 10.09 -12.39 3.51
CA ILE A 129 10.66 -12.43 4.87
C ILE A 129 10.58 -11.05 5.51
N VAL A 130 11.01 -10.01 4.78
CA VAL A 130 11.01 -8.63 5.28
C VAL A 130 9.60 -8.11 5.53
N ASP A 131 8.64 -8.42 4.66
CA ASP A 131 7.23 -8.05 4.84
C ASP A 131 6.66 -8.73 6.09
N THR A 132 6.97 -10.01 6.30
CA THR A 132 6.58 -10.74 7.51
C THR A 132 7.20 -10.09 8.76
N LEU A 133 8.48 -9.72 8.72
CA LEU A 133 9.14 -9.03 9.84
C LEU A 133 8.52 -7.64 10.09
N ASN A 134 8.18 -6.91 9.03
CA ASN A 134 7.53 -5.60 9.12
C ASN A 134 6.10 -5.68 9.66
N GLU A 135 5.37 -6.75 9.37
CA GLU A 135 4.01 -6.96 9.85
C GLU A 135 3.98 -7.42 11.31
N PHE A 136 4.86 -8.35 11.69
CA PHE A 136 4.79 -9.01 13.01
C PHE A 136 5.78 -8.46 14.04
N LEU A 137 7.03 -8.16 13.65
CA LEU A 137 8.10 -7.81 14.59
C LEU A 137 8.21 -6.29 14.80
N VAL A 138 8.20 -5.51 13.72
CA VAL A 138 8.42 -4.05 13.77
C VAL A 138 7.37 -3.29 14.61
N PRO A 139 6.07 -3.66 14.62
CA PRO A 139 5.08 -2.99 15.44
C PRO A 139 5.28 -3.17 16.96
N GLU A 140 6.05 -4.18 17.40
CA GLU A 140 6.41 -4.37 18.80
C GLU A 140 7.48 -3.36 19.29
N PHE A 141 8.23 -2.74 18.37
CA PHE A 141 9.27 -1.76 18.70
C PHE A 141 8.82 -0.31 18.46
N ASP A 142 8.70 0.10 17.20
CA ASP A 142 8.27 1.45 16.80
C ASP A 142 7.73 1.43 15.37
N ARG A 143 6.52 1.96 15.18
CA ARG A 143 5.84 2.04 13.87
C ARG A 143 6.49 3.01 12.87
N LYS A 144 7.53 3.74 13.27
CA LYS A 144 8.34 4.61 12.40
C LYS A 144 9.51 3.88 11.74
N LEU A 145 9.87 2.71 12.24
CA LEU A 145 10.95 1.90 11.67
C LEU A 145 10.36 0.98 10.62
N PHE A 146 11.16 0.64 9.61
CA PHE A 146 10.86 -0.41 8.66
C PHE A 146 12.14 -1.17 8.38
N PHE A 147 12.01 -2.47 8.24
CA PHE A 147 13.08 -3.35 7.80
C PHE A 147 13.08 -3.38 6.28
N ASP A 148 14.27 -3.30 5.68
CA ASP A 148 14.48 -3.43 4.23
C ASP A 148 15.81 -4.14 4.00
N PHE A 149 16.05 -4.60 2.77
CA PHE A 149 17.27 -5.32 2.39
C PHE A 149 17.95 -4.66 1.18
N GLU A 150 19.28 -4.77 1.14
CA GLU A 150 20.04 -4.35 -0.03
C GLU A 150 19.70 -5.25 -1.22
N ASN A 151 19.37 -4.64 -2.36
CA ASN A 151 18.94 -5.39 -3.55
C ASN A 151 20.04 -6.36 -4.01
N PRO A 152 19.82 -7.68 -3.97
CA PRO A 152 20.86 -8.67 -4.27
C PRO A 152 21.08 -8.88 -5.77
N VAL A 153 20.25 -8.26 -6.61
CA VAL A 153 20.34 -8.41 -8.08
C VAL A 153 21.58 -7.68 -8.58
N PRO A 154 22.53 -8.37 -9.23
CA PRO A 154 23.69 -7.72 -9.82
C PRO A 154 23.26 -6.67 -10.84
N GLU A 155 23.71 -5.43 -10.66
CA GLU A 155 23.44 -4.34 -11.60
C GLU A 155 24.26 -4.55 -12.88
N ASP A 156 23.60 -4.47 -14.04
CA ASP A 156 24.27 -4.45 -15.34
C ASP A 156 24.87 -3.07 -15.60
N ARG A 157 25.97 -2.77 -14.89
CA ARG A 157 26.69 -1.50 -15.00
C ARG A 157 27.13 -1.20 -16.44
N LYS A 158 27.31 -2.23 -17.28
CA LYS A 158 27.73 -2.08 -18.66
C LYS A 158 26.55 -1.68 -19.56
N GLY A 159 25.44 -2.39 -19.47
CA GLY A 159 24.22 -2.07 -20.22
C GLY A 159 23.63 -0.71 -19.84
N GLU A 160 23.67 -0.35 -18.55
CA GLU A 160 23.26 0.97 -18.08
C GLU A 160 24.18 2.07 -18.59
N ALA A 161 25.50 1.88 -18.54
CA ALA A 161 26.46 2.85 -19.08
C ALA A 161 26.33 3.04 -20.60
N GLU A 162 26.13 1.97 -21.37
CA GLU A 162 25.90 2.04 -22.82
C GLU A 162 24.59 2.76 -23.15
N THR A 163 23.53 2.46 -22.40
CA THR A 163 22.21 3.09 -22.56
C THR A 163 22.25 4.57 -22.21
N LEU A 164 22.91 4.94 -21.11
CA LEU A 164 23.09 6.33 -20.69
C LEU A 164 23.97 7.10 -21.68
N THR A 165 25.03 6.49 -22.19
CA THR A 165 25.89 7.09 -23.22
C THR A 165 25.09 7.35 -24.50
N MET A 166 24.25 6.40 -24.92
CA MET A 166 23.34 6.59 -26.05
C MET A 166 22.35 7.73 -25.81
N TYR A 167 21.77 7.83 -24.60
CA TYR A 167 20.82 8.90 -24.27
C TYR A 167 21.46 10.28 -24.20
N VAL A 168 22.68 10.39 -23.70
CA VAL A 168 23.44 11.64 -23.70
C VAL A 168 23.84 12.04 -25.11
N ASN A 169 24.36 11.10 -25.91
CA ASN A 169 24.80 11.38 -27.29
C ASN A 169 23.64 11.72 -28.23
N ASN A 170 22.46 11.15 -28.02
CA ASN A 170 21.26 11.47 -28.78
C ASN A 170 20.51 12.71 -28.25
N GLY A 171 21.05 13.37 -27.22
CA GLY A 171 20.47 14.56 -26.61
C GLY A 171 19.14 14.35 -25.88
N ILE A 172 18.88 13.11 -25.42
CA ILE A 172 17.68 12.74 -24.64
C ILE A 172 17.87 13.07 -23.15
N LEU A 173 19.10 12.96 -22.63
CA LEU A 173 19.47 13.32 -21.27
C LEU A 173 20.63 14.32 -21.29
N THR A 174 20.64 15.27 -20.36
CA THR A 174 21.82 16.10 -20.14
C THR A 174 22.93 15.28 -19.49
N ARG A 175 24.17 15.76 -19.59
CA ARG A 175 25.32 15.09 -18.97
C ARG A 175 25.20 15.09 -17.45
N ASN A 176 24.61 16.12 -16.85
CA ASN A 176 24.32 16.18 -15.42
C ASN A 176 23.17 15.23 -15.02
N GLU A 177 22.10 15.14 -15.81
CA GLU A 177 21.03 14.16 -15.56
C GLU A 177 21.54 12.71 -15.61
N ALA A 178 22.45 12.40 -16.53
CA ALA A 178 23.10 11.09 -16.58
C ALA A 178 24.07 10.83 -15.41
N ARG A 179 24.71 11.87 -14.87
CA ARG A 179 25.59 11.78 -13.69
C ARG A 179 24.81 11.58 -12.40
N GLU A 180 23.66 12.24 -12.26
CA GLU A 180 22.75 12.04 -11.14
C GLU A 180 22.26 10.59 -11.06
N VAL A 181 21.89 10.00 -12.21
CA VAL A 181 21.47 8.58 -12.29
C VAL A 181 22.59 7.62 -11.84
N LEU A 182 23.85 7.98 -12.10
CA LEU A 182 25.03 7.19 -11.70
C LEU A 182 25.55 7.55 -10.29
N GLY A 183 24.89 8.48 -9.58
CA GLY A 183 25.31 8.92 -8.23
C GLY A 183 26.54 9.84 -8.20
N TYR A 184 26.94 10.42 -9.33
CA TYR A 184 28.01 11.42 -9.39
C TYR A 184 27.45 12.84 -9.26
N GLY A 185 28.19 13.73 -8.61
CA GLY A 185 27.82 15.15 -8.50
C GLY A 185 27.89 15.92 -9.82
N ASP A 186 27.15 17.03 -9.87
CA ASP A 186 27.04 17.93 -11.02
C ASP A 186 28.38 18.56 -11.40
N ILE A 187 28.54 18.83 -12.70
CA ILE A 187 29.67 19.59 -13.23
C ILE A 187 29.18 20.88 -13.89
N LYS A 188 29.95 21.97 -13.73
CA LYS A 188 29.66 23.24 -14.40
C LYS A 188 29.77 23.05 -15.91
N GLY A 189 28.68 23.32 -16.64
CA GLY A 189 28.57 23.10 -18.09
C GLY A 189 28.06 21.70 -18.51
N GLY A 190 27.47 20.93 -17.59
CA GLY A 190 26.88 19.61 -17.88
C GLY A 190 25.39 19.62 -18.22
N ASP A 191 24.75 20.79 -18.21
CA ASP A 191 23.32 20.96 -18.53
C ASP A 191 23.07 21.24 -20.03
N ASP A 192 24.13 21.50 -20.80
CA ASP A 192 24.05 21.76 -22.22
C ASP A 192 23.92 20.45 -23.02
N ILE A 193 22.94 20.37 -23.91
CA ILE A 193 22.69 19.23 -24.79
C ILE A 193 23.57 19.37 -26.03
N TYR A 194 24.55 18.46 -26.17
CA TYR A 194 25.43 18.41 -27.34
C TYR A 194 24.87 17.39 -28.35
N LEU A 195 24.47 17.86 -29.52
CA LEU A 195 24.17 17.00 -30.67
C LEU A 195 25.44 16.83 -31.53
N PRO A 196 25.75 15.63 -32.03
CA PRO A 196 26.84 15.44 -32.98
C PRO A 196 26.57 16.27 -34.26
N ILE A 197 27.38 17.30 -34.51
CA ILE A 197 27.25 18.24 -35.66
C ILE A 197 27.70 17.63 -37.00
N THR A 198 28.00 16.34 -37.06
CA THR A 198 28.49 15.74 -38.29
C THR A 198 27.34 15.29 -39.20
N VAL A 199 27.20 16.04 -40.30
CA VAL A 199 26.83 15.71 -41.69
C VAL A 199 25.51 16.32 -42.25
N VAL A 200 25.75 17.22 -43.22
CA VAL A 200 24.95 17.80 -44.33
C VAL A 200 24.28 19.18 -44.12
N PRO A 201 24.71 20.22 -44.87
CA PRO A 201 24.04 21.52 -44.91
C PRO A 201 22.71 21.47 -45.70
N ILE A 202 21.78 22.32 -45.24
CA ILE A 202 20.35 22.38 -45.61
C ILE A 202 20.04 22.78 -47.08
N SER A 203 21.07 22.92 -47.93
CA SER A 203 20.94 23.37 -49.32
C SER A 203 20.64 22.27 -50.34
N GLU A 204 20.86 20.99 -50.03
CA GLU A 204 20.61 19.87 -50.96
C GLU A 204 19.38 19.01 -50.62
N ALA A 205 18.71 19.24 -49.48
CA ALA A 205 17.55 18.47 -49.05
C ALA A 205 16.21 18.91 -49.72
N LYS A 206 16.25 19.80 -50.71
CA LYS A 206 15.03 20.30 -51.40
C LYS A 206 14.59 19.47 -52.60
N ASN A 207 15.40 18.50 -53.04
CA ASN A 207 15.09 17.68 -54.22
C ASN A 207 15.31 16.20 -53.94
N ARG A 208 14.30 15.55 -53.35
CA ARG A 208 13.89 14.16 -53.60
C ARG A 208 12.62 13.89 -52.80
N GLY A 209 11.48 14.07 -53.45
CA GLY A 209 10.24 13.43 -53.01
C GLY A 209 10.44 11.92 -53.10
N GLY A 210 10.43 11.26 -51.96
CA GLY A 210 10.54 9.81 -51.83
C GLY A 210 9.36 9.29 -51.03
N GLU A 211 8.62 8.38 -51.64
CA GLU A 211 7.41 7.73 -51.14
C GLU A 211 7.56 7.22 -49.68
N GLU A 212 6.52 7.46 -48.88
CA GLU A 212 6.37 6.86 -47.55
C GLU A 212 6.24 5.33 -47.66
N LYS A 213 7.36 4.61 -47.58
CA LYS A 213 7.31 3.18 -47.26
C LYS A 213 6.88 3.02 -45.80
N LYS A 214 5.61 2.64 -45.60
CA LYS A 214 5.13 2.13 -44.31
C LYS A 214 6.00 0.95 -43.87
N ILE A 215 6.85 1.17 -42.88
CA ILE A 215 7.58 0.10 -42.19
C ILE A 215 6.56 -0.62 -41.31
N THR A 216 6.11 -1.80 -41.74
CA THR A 216 5.26 -2.66 -40.91
C THR A 216 6.11 -3.24 -39.79
N LEU A 217 5.95 -2.71 -38.57
CA LEU A 217 6.63 -3.21 -37.37
C LEU A 217 6.35 -4.72 -37.20
N THR A 218 7.41 -5.52 -37.10
CA THR A 218 7.33 -6.95 -36.77
C THR A 218 6.67 -7.14 -35.40
N LYS A 219 6.04 -8.30 -35.19
CA LYS A 219 5.28 -8.62 -33.97
C LYS A 219 6.14 -8.46 -32.70
N GLU A 220 7.41 -8.82 -32.80
CA GLU A 220 8.44 -8.67 -31.76
C GLU A 220 8.75 -7.20 -31.43
N ALA A 221 8.74 -6.30 -32.41
CA ALA A 221 8.93 -4.87 -32.19
C ALA A 221 7.71 -4.21 -31.53
N LYS A 222 6.51 -4.73 -31.79
CA LYS A 222 5.27 -4.29 -31.10
C LYS A 222 5.24 -4.80 -29.67
N ASP A 223 5.58 -6.06 -29.43
CA ASP A 223 5.64 -6.63 -28.07
C ASP A 223 6.73 -5.96 -27.23
N LEU A 224 7.90 -5.63 -27.82
CA LEU A 224 8.94 -4.87 -27.14
C LEU A 224 8.52 -3.42 -26.85
N ALA A 225 7.78 -2.78 -27.75
CA ALA A 225 7.23 -1.45 -27.53
C ALA A 225 6.13 -1.44 -26.44
N GLU A 226 5.32 -2.49 -26.36
CA GLU A 226 4.28 -2.68 -25.34
C GLU A 226 4.89 -2.98 -23.97
N LYS A 227 5.94 -3.82 -23.93
CA LYS A 227 6.74 -4.09 -22.75
C LYS A 227 7.45 -2.82 -22.24
N LYS A 228 8.09 -2.05 -23.13
CA LYS A 228 8.68 -0.74 -22.79
C LYS A 228 7.64 0.31 -22.40
N LYS A 229 6.40 0.24 -22.91
CA LYS A 229 5.29 1.11 -22.50
C LYS A 229 4.79 0.77 -21.09
N GLN A 230 4.71 -0.51 -20.75
CA GLN A 230 4.42 -0.99 -19.38
C GLN A 230 5.56 -0.64 -18.42
N GLU A 231 6.81 -0.79 -18.83
CA GLU A 231 8.01 -0.43 -18.07
C GLU A 231 8.09 1.09 -17.86
N LYS A 232 7.74 1.89 -18.86
CA LYS A 232 7.60 3.35 -18.74
C LYS A 232 6.43 3.75 -17.84
N LEU A 233 5.35 2.97 -17.76
CA LEU A 233 4.28 3.15 -16.78
C LEU A 233 4.77 2.84 -15.36
N TYR A 234 5.55 1.77 -15.19
CA TYR A 234 6.17 1.36 -13.93
C TYR A 234 7.20 2.39 -13.42
N TYR A 235 8.11 2.86 -14.27
CA TYR A 235 9.04 3.93 -13.92
C TYR A 235 8.37 5.30 -13.77
N LYS A 236 7.19 5.54 -14.37
CA LYS A 236 6.37 6.74 -14.11
C LYS A 236 5.64 6.64 -12.76
N ALA A 237 5.28 5.43 -12.30
CA ALA A 237 4.81 5.17 -10.94
C ALA A 237 5.94 5.30 -9.90
N ILE A 238 7.17 4.90 -10.23
CA ILE A 238 8.35 5.02 -9.34
C ILE A 238 8.94 6.44 -9.33
N ARG A 239 8.95 7.19 -10.45
CA ARG A 239 9.20 8.65 -10.43
C ARG A 239 8.13 9.40 -9.65
N GLY A 240 6.93 8.82 -9.57
CA GLY A 240 5.91 9.19 -8.60
C GLY A 240 6.47 9.16 -7.18
N LYS A 241 7.25 8.16 -6.78
CA LYS A 241 7.81 7.99 -5.43
C LYS A 241 8.73 9.14 -4.99
N SER A 242 9.62 9.67 -5.85
CA SER A 242 10.46 10.84 -5.50
C SER A 242 9.66 12.15 -5.40
N LYS A 243 8.71 12.36 -6.31
CA LYS A 243 7.78 13.50 -6.23
C LYS A 243 6.81 13.37 -5.05
N TYR A 244 6.35 12.16 -4.75
CA TYR A 244 5.47 11.82 -3.64
C TYR A 244 6.21 11.98 -2.32
N LEU A 245 7.44 11.48 -2.18
CA LEU A 245 8.32 11.69 -1.01
C LEU A 245 8.66 13.16 -0.79
N LYS A 246 8.85 13.95 -1.86
CA LYS A 246 9.09 15.40 -1.78
C LYS A 246 7.82 16.16 -1.38
N GLU A 247 6.67 15.82 -1.99
CA GLU A 247 5.36 16.34 -1.61
C GLU A 247 4.93 15.90 -0.21
N GLU A 248 5.35 14.71 0.26
CA GLU A 248 5.09 14.13 1.57
C GLU A 248 5.99 14.76 2.64
N LYS A 249 7.24 15.08 2.31
CA LYS A 249 8.14 15.87 3.17
C LYS A 249 7.69 17.33 3.28
N GLU A 250 7.30 17.97 2.17
CA GLU A 250 6.67 19.30 2.17
C GLU A 250 5.35 19.31 2.95
N ARG A 251 4.56 18.24 2.86
CA ARG A 251 3.34 18.02 3.64
C ARG A 251 3.65 17.82 5.13
N GLU A 252 4.63 17.00 5.49
CA GLU A 252 5.08 16.82 6.87
C GLU A 252 5.61 18.13 7.46
N ASP A 253 6.36 18.91 6.70
CA ASP A 253 6.90 20.19 7.16
C ASP A 253 5.79 21.23 7.32
N LEU A 254 4.81 21.27 6.41
CA LEU A 254 3.60 22.10 6.56
C LEU A 254 2.78 21.67 7.78
N ILE A 255 2.56 20.37 7.99
CA ILE A 255 1.84 19.81 9.13
C ILE A 255 2.57 20.14 10.44
N LYS A 256 3.88 19.88 10.52
CA LYS A 256 4.70 20.20 11.70
C LYS A 256 4.66 21.69 12.01
N ASN A 257 4.73 22.56 11.00
CA ASN A 257 4.68 24.01 11.19
C ASN A 257 3.28 24.51 11.59
N ILE A 258 2.21 23.98 10.99
CA ILE A 258 0.82 24.35 11.33
C ILE A 258 0.45 23.83 12.73
N ALA A 259 0.67 22.55 13.00
CA ALA A 259 0.37 21.94 14.29
C ALA A 259 1.19 22.59 15.41
N LYS A 260 2.48 22.88 15.20
CA LYS A 260 3.33 23.56 16.19
C LYS A 260 2.90 25.00 16.44
N ASP A 261 2.51 25.76 15.41
CA ASP A 261 2.00 27.13 15.56
C ASP A 261 0.65 27.14 16.31
N ILE A 262 -0.24 26.20 16.04
CA ILE A 262 -1.53 26.07 16.74
C ILE A 262 -1.33 25.64 18.19
N LEU A 263 -0.50 24.62 18.43
CA LEU A 263 -0.24 24.09 19.77
C LEU A 263 0.52 25.08 20.67
N SER A 264 1.40 25.92 20.10
CA SER A 264 2.13 26.93 20.87
C SER A 264 1.24 28.06 21.41
N LYS A 265 0.07 28.28 20.80
CA LYS A 265 -0.93 29.26 21.25
C LYS A 265 -1.93 28.69 22.27
N TYR A 266 -1.84 27.39 22.55
CA TYR A 266 -2.71 26.71 23.50
C TYR A 266 -2.21 26.89 24.94
N VAL A 267 -3.11 27.22 25.87
CA VAL A 267 -2.79 27.38 27.30
C VAL A 267 -3.58 26.37 28.11
N GLU A 268 -2.90 25.43 28.78
CA GLU A 268 -3.50 24.53 29.78
C GLU A 268 -4.03 25.35 30.98
N LYS A 269 -5.25 25.06 31.44
CA LYS A 269 -5.86 25.78 32.57
C LYS A 269 -6.50 24.85 33.59
N LYS A 270 -6.44 25.28 34.85
CA LYS A 270 -6.86 24.54 36.05
C LYS A 270 -8.39 24.51 36.20
N SER A 271 -8.91 23.32 36.51
CA SER A 271 -10.35 23.04 36.65
C SER A 271 -10.93 23.51 38.00
N PRO A 272 -12.26 23.76 38.10
CA PRO A 272 -12.93 24.11 39.35
C PRO A 272 -13.06 22.93 40.33
N LYS A 273 -13.27 23.24 41.63
CA LYS A 273 -13.38 22.25 42.74
C LYS A 273 -14.71 21.48 42.72
N LYS A 274 -14.70 20.26 43.30
CA LYS A 274 -15.82 19.32 43.52
C LYS A 274 -17.14 20.02 43.87
N LEU A 275 -18.24 19.66 43.19
CA LEU A 275 -19.58 20.22 43.45
C LEU A 275 -20.63 19.10 43.61
N LYS A 276 -21.58 19.31 44.53
CA LYS A 276 -22.82 18.51 44.69
C LYS A 276 -23.97 19.22 43.96
N GLN A 277 -24.82 18.42 43.32
CA GLN A 277 -26.12 18.67 42.65
C GLN A 277 -26.41 20.11 42.18
N TYR A 278 -26.60 20.30 40.86
CA TYR A 278 -26.73 21.62 40.27
C TYR A 278 -28.13 22.25 40.44
N ASN A 279 -28.19 23.41 41.10
CA ASN A 279 -29.34 24.32 40.96
C ASN A 279 -29.28 25.06 39.60
N ALA A 280 -30.37 25.75 39.20
CA ALA A 280 -30.43 26.43 37.90
C ALA A 280 -29.33 27.50 37.70
N GLU A 281 -28.93 28.19 38.78
CA GLU A 281 -27.84 29.17 38.76
C GLU A 281 -26.46 28.51 38.56
N MET A 282 -26.23 27.34 39.17
CA MET A 282 -25.02 26.54 39.00
C MET A 282 -24.89 26.02 37.56
N LYS A 283 -25.97 25.50 36.96
CA LYS A 283 -25.98 25.06 35.55
C LYS A 283 -25.59 26.20 34.61
N LYS A 284 -26.16 27.40 34.84
CA LYS A 284 -25.82 28.60 34.08
C LYS A 284 -24.35 29.00 34.26
N SER A 285 -23.82 29.01 35.48
CA SER A 285 -22.40 29.33 35.73
C SER A 285 -21.43 28.32 35.10
N ILE A 286 -21.77 27.02 35.09
CA ILE A 286 -20.99 26.00 34.39
C ILE A 286 -20.98 26.26 32.89
N TRP A 287 -22.14 26.58 32.33
CA TRP A 287 -22.22 26.94 30.92
C TRP A 287 -21.46 28.23 30.59
N GLU A 288 -21.46 29.24 31.47
CA GLU A 288 -20.68 30.47 31.25
C GLU A 288 -19.17 30.21 31.26
N VAL A 289 -18.69 29.37 32.18
CA VAL A 289 -17.28 28.91 32.20
C VAL A 289 -16.97 28.10 30.96
N PHE A 290 -17.85 27.18 30.56
CA PHE A 290 -17.74 26.42 29.32
C PHE A 290 -17.68 27.35 28.10
N ASN A 291 -18.62 28.28 27.94
CA ASN A 291 -18.72 29.16 26.78
C ASN A 291 -17.47 30.05 26.65
N LYS A 292 -16.90 30.51 27.77
CA LYS A 292 -15.63 31.24 27.76
C LYS A 292 -14.45 30.38 27.28
N ASN A 293 -14.40 29.11 27.69
CA ASN A 293 -13.36 28.18 27.23
C ASN A 293 -13.59 27.73 25.77
N PHE A 294 -14.86 27.54 25.40
CA PHE A 294 -15.33 27.24 24.07
C PHE A 294 -14.84 28.28 23.07
N ASP A 295 -15.01 29.58 23.35
CA ASP A 295 -14.55 30.66 22.47
C ASP A 295 -13.04 30.62 22.21
N THR A 296 -12.23 30.12 23.16
CA THR A 296 -10.77 29.99 22.98
C THR A 296 -10.40 28.82 22.08
N THR A 297 -11.03 27.66 22.31
CA THR A 297 -10.82 26.45 21.50
C THR A 297 -11.39 26.61 20.10
N GLU A 298 -12.56 27.24 19.97
CA GLU A 298 -13.20 27.60 18.70
C GLU A 298 -12.25 28.44 17.85
N LYS A 299 -11.56 29.43 18.42
CA LYS A 299 -10.56 30.22 17.67
C LYS A 299 -9.42 29.37 17.12
N LEU A 300 -9.00 28.32 17.81
CA LEU A 300 -7.96 27.42 17.33
C LEU A 300 -8.47 26.59 16.14
N PHE A 301 -9.66 25.99 16.25
CA PHE A 301 -10.28 25.26 15.15
C PHE A 301 -10.57 26.19 13.95
N TYR A 302 -11.01 27.41 14.19
CA TYR A 302 -11.26 28.40 13.15
C TYR A 302 -9.98 28.73 12.36
N ASN A 303 -8.90 29.05 13.07
CA ASN A 303 -7.61 29.36 12.43
C ASN A 303 -7.05 28.14 11.67
N MET A 304 -7.20 26.95 12.25
CA MET A 304 -6.82 25.69 11.63
C MET A 304 -7.61 25.45 10.33
N ALA A 305 -8.94 25.46 10.40
CA ALA A 305 -9.83 25.23 9.26
C ALA A 305 -9.61 26.27 8.16
N ARG A 306 -9.54 27.56 8.52
CA ARG A 306 -9.28 28.64 7.58
C ARG A 306 -7.97 28.45 6.83
N LYS A 307 -6.89 28.08 7.54
CA LYS A 307 -5.58 27.85 6.93
C LYS A 307 -5.59 26.59 6.04
N ALA A 308 -6.19 25.50 6.51
CA ALA A 308 -6.30 24.26 5.75
C ALA A 308 -7.09 24.46 4.44
N ILE A 309 -8.22 25.16 4.50
CA ILE A 309 -9.07 25.48 3.34
C ILE A 309 -8.35 26.42 2.37
N SER A 310 -7.61 27.43 2.86
CA SER A 310 -6.83 28.32 1.98
C SER A 310 -5.70 27.60 1.25
N GLU A 311 -5.05 26.62 1.90
CA GLU A 311 -4.05 25.79 1.22
C GLU A 311 -4.70 24.78 0.24
N GLN A 312 -5.89 24.27 0.57
CA GLN A 312 -6.70 23.47 -0.35
C GLN A 312 -7.06 24.26 -1.61
N GLN A 313 -7.48 25.53 -1.47
CA GLN A 313 -7.77 26.42 -2.60
C GLN A 313 -6.61 26.47 -3.60
N LYS A 314 -5.38 26.73 -3.12
CA LYS A 314 -4.19 26.77 -3.99
C LYS A 314 -3.97 25.47 -4.75
N ARG A 315 -4.20 24.32 -4.10
CA ARG A 315 -4.05 23.00 -4.73
C ARG A 315 -5.15 22.72 -5.75
N VAL A 316 -6.39 23.07 -5.44
CA VAL A 316 -7.55 22.91 -6.34
C VAL A 316 -7.41 23.82 -7.56
N GLU A 317 -7.14 25.11 -7.38
CA GLU A 317 -6.91 26.05 -8.48
C GLU A 317 -5.70 25.62 -9.34
N GLY A 318 -4.62 25.18 -8.69
CA GLY A 318 -3.45 24.66 -9.37
C GLY A 318 -3.69 23.36 -10.15
N TYR A 319 -4.74 22.60 -9.81
CA TYR A 319 -5.14 21.42 -10.57
C TYR A 319 -6.08 21.76 -11.73
N LEU A 320 -7.05 22.64 -11.49
CA LEU A 320 -8.08 23.00 -12.45
C LEU A 320 -7.56 23.94 -13.54
N PHE A 321 -6.70 24.89 -13.20
CA PHE A 321 -6.41 26.03 -14.07
C PHE A 321 -4.92 26.20 -14.45
N LYS A 322 -4.03 25.32 -14.01
CA LYS A 322 -2.61 25.44 -14.34
C LYS A 322 -2.34 25.00 -15.77
N GLU A 323 -1.70 25.88 -16.55
CA GLU A 323 -1.29 25.61 -17.93
C GLU A 323 -0.33 24.42 -17.98
N ARG A 324 -0.69 23.40 -18.76
CA ARG A 324 0.20 22.29 -19.08
C ARG A 324 1.19 22.75 -20.16
N LYS A 325 2.43 22.22 -20.14
CA LYS A 325 3.48 22.55 -21.12
C LYS A 325 3.15 22.09 -22.56
N SER A 326 2.07 21.33 -22.77
CA SER A 326 1.45 21.07 -24.07
C SER A 326 0.10 21.81 -24.12
N LYS A 327 -0.35 22.21 -25.31
CA LYS A 327 -1.64 22.85 -25.62
C LYS A 327 -2.89 21.99 -25.26
N ASP A 328 -2.95 21.41 -24.06
CA ASP A 328 -4.09 20.68 -23.53
C ASP A 328 -4.70 21.50 -22.38
N TYR A 329 -5.49 22.51 -22.76
CA TYR A 329 -6.41 23.14 -21.83
C TYR A 329 -7.47 22.10 -21.42
N ILE A 330 -7.82 22.02 -20.14
CA ILE A 330 -9.06 21.34 -19.75
C ILE A 330 -10.19 22.13 -20.40
N LEU A 331 -10.91 21.50 -21.33
CA LEU A 331 -12.01 22.17 -22.02
C LEU A 331 -13.08 22.51 -20.98
N LYS A 332 -13.85 23.58 -21.19
CA LYS A 332 -14.92 23.99 -20.25
C LYS A 332 -15.85 22.82 -19.86
N LYS A 333 -16.21 21.98 -20.83
CA LYS A 333 -17.06 20.79 -20.63
C LYS A 333 -16.43 19.71 -19.72
N ASP A 334 -15.10 19.70 -19.60
CA ASP A 334 -14.35 18.70 -18.85
C ASP A 334 -14.02 19.18 -17.42
N LEU A 335 -14.40 20.41 -17.04
CA LEU A 335 -14.12 20.96 -15.71
C LEU A 335 -14.90 20.23 -14.60
N SER A 336 -16.16 19.87 -14.85
CA SER A 336 -16.98 19.08 -13.93
C SER A 336 -16.36 17.69 -13.70
N ASP A 337 -15.93 17.05 -14.78
CA ASP A 337 -15.15 15.81 -14.79
C ASP A 337 -13.82 15.92 -14.04
N ALA A 338 -13.16 17.08 -14.11
CA ALA A 338 -11.89 17.32 -13.43
C ALA A 338 -12.06 17.44 -11.91
N ILE A 339 -13.18 17.98 -11.42
CA ILE A 339 -13.51 17.99 -9.98
C ILE A 339 -13.69 16.56 -9.46
N GLU A 340 -14.36 15.70 -10.21
CA GLU A 340 -14.51 14.29 -9.81
C GLU A 340 -13.17 13.53 -9.78
N LYS A 341 -12.26 13.86 -10.72
CA LYS A 341 -10.93 13.24 -10.83
C LYS A 341 -9.88 13.88 -9.91
N TYR A 342 -10.21 14.97 -9.22
CA TYR A 342 -9.31 15.62 -8.28
C TYR A 342 -8.99 14.66 -7.12
N PRO A 343 -7.75 14.62 -6.60
CA PRO A 343 -7.34 13.67 -5.57
C PRO A 343 -7.90 14.02 -4.17
N TRP A 344 -9.23 13.98 -3.99
CA TRP A 344 -9.92 14.27 -2.72
C TRP A 344 -9.45 13.40 -1.56
N LYS A 345 -9.08 12.14 -1.82
CA LYS A 345 -8.48 11.26 -0.80
C LYS A 345 -7.20 11.84 -0.19
N LYS A 346 -6.40 12.57 -0.97
CA LYS A 346 -5.19 13.25 -0.48
C LYS A 346 -5.55 14.46 0.36
N GLU A 347 -6.62 15.18 0.03
CA GLU A 347 -7.11 16.27 0.88
C GLU A 347 -7.65 15.76 2.21
N ILE A 348 -8.44 14.67 2.19
CA ILE A 348 -8.95 14.04 3.41
C ILE A 348 -7.80 13.67 4.35
N SER A 349 -6.73 13.05 3.85
CA SER A 349 -5.57 12.73 4.69
C SER A 349 -4.89 13.98 5.25
N ILE A 350 -4.76 15.05 4.48
CA ILE A 350 -4.19 16.32 4.95
C ILE A 350 -5.03 16.91 6.10
N PHE A 351 -6.36 16.88 5.96
CA PHE A 351 -7.26 17.38 6.99
C PHE A 351 -7.21 16.53 8.26
N ILE A 352 -7.10 15.20 8.14
CA ILE A 352 -6.91 14.29 9.28
C ILE A 352 -5.66 14.69 10.05
N ASP A 353 -4.52 14.81 9.38
CA ASP A 353 -3.24 15.06 10.07
C ASP A 353 -3.16 16.45 10.70
N ILE A 354 -3.81 17.45 10.11
CA ILE A 354 -3.89 18.79 10.66
C ILE A 354 -4.80 18.82 11.90
N ALA A 355 -5.93 18.11 11.87
CA ALA A 355 -6.93 18.17 12.92
C ALA A 355 -6.68 17.20 14.09
N LEU A 356 -6.04 16.05 13.83
CA LEU A 356 -5.82 15.00 14.83
C LEU A 356 -5.17 15.53 16.13
N PRO A 357 -4.11 16.35 16.11
CA PRO A 357 -3.50 16.87 17.34
C PRO A 357 -4.46 17.76 18.13
N LEU A 358 -5.27 18.57 17.43
CA LEU A 358 -6.19 19.50 18.06
C LEU A 358 -7.42 18.77 18.64
N HIS A 359 -7.98 17.79 17.92
CA HIS A 359 -9.02 16.91 18.45
C HIS A 359 -8.51 16.13 19.67
N THR A 360 -7.35 15.47 19.55
CA THR A 360 -6.76 14.71 20.66
C THR A 360 -6.63 15.58 21.90
N LYS A 361 -6.05 16.77 21.76
CA LYS A 361 -5.85 17.68 22.88
C LYS A 361 -7.17 18.15 23.49
N THR A 362 -8.10 18.59 22.64
CA THR A 362 -9.40 19.14 23.10
C THR A 362 -10.23 18.08 23.80
N ILE A 363 -10.31 16.87 23.24
CA ILE A 363 -11.07 15.75 23.80
C ILE A 363 -10.46 15.30 25.13
N VAL A 364 -9.13 15.14 25.19
CA VAL A 364 -8.43 14.72 26.41
C VAL A 364 -8.54 15.76 27.52
N ASP A 365 -8.36 17.05 27.19
CA ASP A 365 -8.47 18.11 28.19
C ASP A 365 -9.90 18.26 28.70
N ALA A 366 -10.91 18.14 27.81
CA ALA A 366 -12.31 18.09 28.21
C ALA A 366 -12.61 16.91 29.13
N GLY A 367 -12.11 15.72 28.80
CA GLY A 367 -12.27 14.52 29.63
C GLY A 367 -11.62 14.65 31.01
N LYS A 368 -10.39 15.17 31.08
CA LYS A 368 -9.70 15.47 32.35
C LYS A 368 -10.46 16.51 33.19
N ASP A 369 -11.00 17.53 32.54
CA ASP A 369 -11.81 18.55 33.22
C ASP A 369 -13.08 17.93 33.82
N ALA A 370 -13.80 17.11 33.06
CA ALA A 370 -14.99 16.41 33.55
C ALA A 370 -14.65 15.44 34.69
N ALA A 371 -13.59 14.63 34.54
CA ALA A 371 -13.14 13.73 35.59
C ALA A 371 -12.76 14.48 36.89
N THR A 372 -12.11 15.64 36.76
CA THR A 372 -11.79 16.48 37.93
C THR A 372 -13.04 17.00 38.63
N ARG A 373 -14.08 17.39 37.89
CA ARG A 373 -15.36 17.86 38.47
C ARG A 373 -16.04 16.78 39.31
N ILE A 374 -16.08 15.56 38.80
CA ILE A 374 -16.73 14.40 39.46
C ILE A 374 -15.81 13.65 40.44
N GLY A 375 -14.54 14.04 40.53
CA GLY A 375 -13.57 13.42 41.43
C GLY A 375 -13.08 12.05 40.99
N SER A 376 -13.04 11.81 39.68
CA SER A 376 -12.50 10.61 39.01
C SER A 376 -11.14 10.89 38.34
N SER A 377 -10.50 9.85 37.83
CA SER A 377 -9.42 9.95 36.83
C SER A 377 -9.98 9.85 35.40
N PHE A 378 -9.19 10.31 34.42
CA PHE A 378 -9.47 10.16 32.99
C PHE A 378 -8.25 9.57 32.30
N ASP A 379 -8.44 8.42 31.67
CA ASP A 379 -7.40 7.69 30.96
C ASP A 379 -7.70 7.62 29.47
N VAL A 380 -6.65 7.69 28.64
CA VAL A 380 -6.80 7.52 27.19
C VAL A 380 -6.80 6.03 26.88
N ASN A 381 -7.97 5.40 27.01
CA ASN A 381 -8.23 4.00 26.70
C ASN A 381 -8.52 3.79 25.20
N GLU A 382 -8.95 2.58 24.82
CA GLU A 382 -9.24 2.25 23.42
C GLU A 382 -10.47 3.01 22.90
N GLU A 383 -11.48 3.18 23.73
CA GLU A 383 -12.73 3.88 23.45
C GLU A 383 -12.48 5.37 23.17
N VAL A 384 -11.67 6.04 24.00
CA VAL A 384 -11.28 7.44 23.77
C VAL A 384 -10.47 7.58 22.47
N ARG A 385 -9.56 6.65 22.18
CA ARG A 385 -8.79 6.65 20.92
C ARG A 385 -9.70 6.43 19.70
N ALA A 386 -10.66 5.51 19.81
CA ALA A 386 -11.64 5.25 18.76
C ALA A 386 -12.49 6.50 18.49
N TYR A 387 -12.98 7.18 19.54
CA TYR A 387 -13.73 8.42 19.41
C TYR A 387 -12.91 9.54 18.75
N ILE A 388 -11.66 9.75 19.17
CA ILE A 388 -10.76 10.74 18.54
C ILE A 388 -10.58 10.43 17.04
N SER A 389 -10.37 9.16 16.70
CA SER A 389 -10.16 8.72 15.32
C SER A 389 -11.43 8.92 14.48
N GLU A 390 -12.58 8.43 14.95
CA GLU A 390 -13.87 8.57 14.27
C GLU A 390 -14.22 10.03 14.05
N LYS A 391 -14.07 10.87 15.08
CA LYS A 391 -14.37 12.29 14.96
C LYS A 391 -13.49 12.99 13.95
N THR A 392 -12.19 12.72 13.98
CA THR A 392 -11.21 13.29 13.05
C THR A 392 -11.49 12.86 11.61
N MET A 393 -11.82 11.59 11.40
CA MET A 393 -12.18 11.04 10.08
C MET A 393 -13.47 11.67 9.54
N THR A 394 -14.50 11.75 10.38
CA THR A 394 -15.80 12.34 10.01
C THR A 394 -15.64 13.80 9.60
N PHE A 395 -14.96 14.59 10.43
CA PHE A 395 -14.61 15.98 10.12
C PHE A 395 -13.92 16.11 8.75
N ALA A 396 -12.87 15.32 8.52
CA ALA A 396 -12.09 15.44 7.29
C ALA A 396 -12.90 15.05 6.06
N ASN A 397 -13.75 14.03 6.14
CA ASN A 397 -14.63 13.63 5.05
C ASN A 397 -15.68 14.71 4.75
N GLU A 398 -16.45 15.14 5.76
CA GLU A 398 -17.55 16.09 5.58
C GLU A 398 -17.07 17.43 5.01
N VAL A 399 -15.93 17.94 5.52
CA VAL A 399 -15.36 19.20 5.05
C VAL A 399 -14.93 19.12 3.59
N ASN A 400 -14.35 18.00 3.17
CA ASN A 400 -13.92 17.80 1.79
C ASN A 400 -15.09 17.55 0.84
N GLU A 401 -16.05 16.72 1.23
CA GLU A 401 -17.25 16.47 0.42
C GLU A 401 -18.09 17.74 0.24
N THR A 402 -18.23 18.56 1.29
CA THR A 402 -18.92 19.87 1.17
C THR A 402 -18.21 20.79 0.17
N THR A 403 -16.87 20.85 0.21
CA THR A 403 -16.12 21.67 -0.74
C THR A 403 -16.26 21.12 -2.16
N LYS A 404 -16.17 19.80 -2.33
CA LYS A 404 -16.34 19.12 -3.62
C LYS A 404 -17.70 19.43 -4.23
N GLU A 405 -18.77 19.28 -3.45
CA GLU A 405 -20.14 19.47 -3.93
C GLU A 405 -20.40 20.92 -4.32
N ASN A 406 -19.99 21.89 -3.50
CA ASN A 406 -20.12 23.31 -3.83
C ASN A 406 -19.39 23.68 -5.13
N LEU A 407 -18.20 23.10 -5.36
CA LEU A 407 -17.45 23.30 -6.60
C LEU A 407 -18.14 22.65 -7.79
N ARG A 408 -18.64 21.42 -7.62
CA ARG A 408 -19.36 20.66 -8.65
C ARG A 408 -20.60 21.43 -9.12
N GLU A 409 -21.42 21.89 -8.18
CA GLU A 409 -22.64 22.66 -8.46
C GLU A 409 -22.31 23.98 -9.15
N THR A 410 -21.42 24.80 -8.59
CA THR A 410 -21.14 26.14 -9.12
C THR A 410 -20.52 26.09 -10.52
N LEU A 411 -19.62 25.13 -10.77
CA LEU A 411 -18.97 24.99 -12.06
C LEU A 411 -19.92 24.41 -13.11
N SER A 412 -20.77 23.46 -12.74
CA SER A 412 -21.79 22.91 -13.65
C SER A 412 -22.75 24.01 -14.10
N GLN A 413 -23.24 24.84 -13.16
CA GLN A 413 -24.09 25.98 -13.47
C GLN A 413 -23.37 26.99 -14.40
N GLY A 414 -22.12 27.36 -14.08
CA GLY A 414 -21.38 28.32 -14.92
C GLY A 414 -21.12 27.80 -16.35
N ILE A 415 -20.92 26.48 -16.51
CA ILE A 415 -20.76 25.85 -17.82
C ILE A 415 -22.08 25.90 -18.60
N GLU A 416 -23.22 25.61 -17.96
CA GLU A 416 -24.55 25.69 -18.57
C GLU A 416 -24.92 27.12 -19.00
N GLU A 417 -24.54 28.11 -18.19
CA GLU A 417 -24.72 29.53 -18.48
C GLU A 417 -23.75 30.07 -19.56
N GLY A 418 -22.83 29.24 -20.05
CA GLY A 418 -21.90 29.59 -21.13
C GLY A 418 -20.74 30.50 -20.70
N GLU A 419 -20.48 30.60 -19.40
CA GLU A 419 -19.50 31.52 -18.82
C GLU A 419 -18.07 31.30 -19.32
N THR A 420 -17.24 32.35 -19.29
CA THR A 420 -15.84 32.28 -19.72
C THR A 420 -14.96 31.54 -18.71
N MET A 421 -13.75 31.13 -19.12
CA MET A 421 -12.81 30.48 -18.20
C MET A 421 -12.41 31.39 -17.03
N GLU A 422 -12.37 32.71 -17.25
CA GLU A 422 -12.11 33.67 -16.16
C GLU A 422 -13.27 33.71 -15.16
N ASP A 423 -14.51 33.62 -15.63
CA ASP A 423 -15.70 33.64 -14.76
C ASP A 423 -15.80 32.34 -13.94
N LEU A 424 -15.51 31.19 -14.54
CA LEU A 424 -15.41 29.92 -13.82
C LEU A 424 -14.33 29.95 -12.73
N ARG A 425 -13.19 30.62 -12.98
CA ARG A 425 -12.16 30.83 -11.96
C ARG A 425 -12.69 31.72 -10.82
N LYS A 426 -13.44 32.79 -11.12
CA LYS A 426 -14.07 33.62 -10.08
C LYS A 426 -15.07 32.81 -9.23
N ARG A 427 -15.84 31.91 -9.84
CA ARG A 427 -16.74 31.00 -9.10
C ARG A 427 -15.99 30.11 -8.12
N VAL A 428 -14.90 29.48 -8.55
CA VAL A 428 -14.05 28.67 -7.67
C VAL A 428 -13.52 29.51 -6.51
N ASN A 429 -12.99 30.70 -6.78
CA ASN A 429 -12.51 31.60 -5.74
C ASN A 429 -13.62 31.96 -4.74
N HIS A 430 -14.82 32.28 -5.24
CA HIS A 430 -15.96 32.62 -4.40
C HIS A 430 -16.37 31.47 -3.47
N VAL A 431 -16.36 30.21 -3.95
CA VAL A 431 -16.60 29.05 -3.09
C VAL A 431 -15.58 29.03 -1.94
N PHE A 432 -14.29 29.22 -2.23
CA PHE A 432 -13.27 29.23 -1.18
C PHE A 432 -13.35 30.46 -0.26
N ASP A 433 -13.77 31.62 -0.73
CA ASP A 433 -14.01 32.81 0.11
C ASP A 433 -15.12 32.53 1.14
N VAL A 434 -16.22 31.90 0.73
CA VAL A 434 -17.31 31.49 1.63
C VAL A 434 -16.83 30.40 2.60
N ARG A 435 -16.06 29.41 2.11
CA ARG A 435 -15.54 28.31 2.94
C ARG A 435 -14.52 28.81 3.98
N THR A 436 -13.65 29.76 3.65
CA THR A 436 -12.64 30.31 4.58
C THR A 436 -13.22 31.28 5.60
N SER A 437 -14.41 31.83 5.35
CA SER A 437 -15.10 32.76 6.24
C SER A 437 -16.20 32.05 7.05
N ALA A 438 -17.43 32.00 6.51
CA ALA A 438 -18.59 31.40 7.17
C ALA A 438 -18.39 29.90 7.40
N GLY A 439 -17.83 29.18 6.42
CA GLY A 439 -17.58 27.74 6.53
C GLY A 439 -16.60 27.39 7.66
N ALA A 440 -15.47 28.08 7.74
CA ALA A 440 -14.46 27.86 8.79
C ALA A 440 -15.01 28.14 10.18
N LYS A 441 -15.92 29.12 10.33
CA LYS A 441 -16.60 29.39 11.60
C LYS A 441 -17.57 28.28 11.98
N ALA A 442 -18.40 27.82 11.04
CA ALA A 442 -19.32 26.71 11.28
C ALA A 442 -18.59 25.42 11.66
N ILE A 443 -17.49 25.11 10.96
CA ILE A 443 -16.57 24.03 11.29
C ILE A 443 -16.06 24.18 12.72
N ALA A 444 -15.53 25.36 13.06
CA ALA A 444 -14.94 25.58 14.38
C ALA A 444 -15.92 25.35 15.54
N MET A 445 -17.16 25.84 15.39
CA MET A 445 -18.21 25.63 16.38
C MET A 445 -18.55 24.14 16.51
N THR A 446 -18.72 23.45 15.37
CA THR A 446 -19.12 22.04 15.33
C THR A 446 -18.06 21.14 15.96
N GLU A 447 -16.78 21.32 15.57
CA GLU A 447 -15.68 20.51 16.07
C GLU A 447 -15.41 20.76 17.56
N THR A 448 -15.55 22.01 18.02
CA THR A 448 -15.39 22.35 19.44
C THR A 448 -16.48 21.71 20.29
N ALA A 449 -17.75 21.82 19.88
CA ALA A 449 -18.88 21.24 20.62
C ALA A 449 -18.78 19.71 20.70
N ALA A 450 -18.54 19.06 19.56
CA ALA A 450 -18.38 17.61 19.50
C ALA A 450 -17.19 17.11 20.33
N SER A 451 -16.05 17.79 20.24
CA SER A 451 -14.84 17.41 20.98
C SER A 451 -15.03 17.52 22.49
N VAL A 452 -15.64 18.61 22.97
CA VAL A 452 -15.83 18.82 24.41
C VAL A 452 -16.89 17.88 24.99
N ASN A 453 -18.07 17.80 24.36
CA ASN A 453 -19.14 16.93 24.86
C ASN A 453 -18.76 15.45 24.78
N GLY A 454 -18.07 15.03 23.72
CA GLY A 454 -17.56 13.66 23.62
C GLY A 454 -16.52 13.34 24.69
N GLY A 455 -15.58 14.26 24.95
CA GLY A 455 -14.62 14.11 26.05
C GLY A 455 -15.29 14.00 27.42
N TRP A 456 -16.34 14.79 27.67
CA TRP A 456 -17.14 14.69 28.89
C TRP A 456 -17.88 13.36 29.01
N LEU A 457 -18.51 12.90 27.93
CA LEU A 457 -19.23 11.62 27.92
C LEU A 457 -18.27 10.46 28.25
N GLU A 458 -17.09 10.42 27.64
CA GLU A 458 -16.10 9.39 27.93
C GLU A 458 -15.59 9.45 29.39
N ALA A 459 -15.42 10.65 29.95
CA ALA A 459 -15.09 10.79 31.37
C ALA A 459 -16.20 10.30 32.30
N TYR A 460 -17.46 10.56 31.96
CA TYR A 460 -18.60 10.05 32.73
C TYR A 460 -18.65 8.52 32.69
N LYS A 461 -18.42 7.91 31.53
CA LYS A 461 -18.37 6.44 31.37
C LYS A 461 -17.27 5.82 32.21
N GLN A 462 -16.07 6.40 32.17
CA GLN A 462 -14.93 5.91 32.94
C GLN A 462 -15.10 6.06 34.46
N SER A 463 -15.90 7.04 34.90
CA SER A 463 -16.06 7.31 36.33
C SER A 463 -16.73 6.18 37.11
N GLY A 464 -17.64 5.44 36.48
CA GLY A 464 -18.51 4.46 37.16
C GLY A 464 -19.43 5.06 38.23
N VAL A 465 -19.47 6.39 38.40
CA VAL A 465 -20.28 7.11 39.39
C VAL A 465 -21.44 7.87 38.73
N ILE A 466 -21.24 8.33 37.49
CA ILE A 466 -22.28 9.06 36.75
C ILE A 466 -23.13 8.07 35.94
N GLU A 467 -24.38 7.89 36.34
CA GLU A 467 -25.32 6.99 35.65
C GLU A 467 -26.22 7.71 34.64
N LYS A 468 -26.39 9.03 34.79
CA LYS A 468 -27.31 9.85 33.99
C LYS A 468 -26.64 11.12 33.50
N LYS A 469 -27.10 11.57 32.34
CA LYS A 469 -26.68 12.82 31.68
C LYS A 469 -27.90 13.68 31.37
N GLU A 470 -27.74 14.98 31.49
CA GLU A 470 -28.77 15.97 31.16
C GLU A 470 -28.35 16.76 29.91
N TRP A 471 -29.29 16.97 28.98
CA TRP A 471 -29.09 17.91 27.89
C TRP A 471 -29.31 19.34 28.40
N TYR A 472 -28.33 20.22 28.22
CA TYR A 472 -28.45 21.60 28.64
C TYR A 472 -28.18 22.58 27.50
N HIS A 473 -29.07 23.55 27.39
CA HIS A 473 -28.96 24.66 26.45
C HIS A 473 -29.25 25.98 27.18
N ALA A 474 -28.39 26.99 26.98
CA ALA A 474 -28.44 28.25 27.72
C ALA A 474 -29.42 29.30 27.17
N GLY A 475 -30.03 29.06 25.99
CA GLY A 475 -31.09 29.90 25.42
C GLY A 475 -30.67 31.34 25.13
N SER A 476 -29.43 31.55 24.66
CA SER A 476 -28.76 32.85 24.66
C SER A 476 -28.29 33.34 23.29
N SER A 477 -28.60 32.64 22.19
CA SER A 477 -28.25 33.06 20.83
C SER A 477 -29.45 33.18 19.87
N LEU A 478 -29.32 34.10 18.91
CA LEU A 478 -30.27 34.32 17.81
C LEU A 478 -30.40 33.13 16.84
N ASN A 479 -29.45 32.19 16.87
CA ASN A 479 -29.38 31.04 15.96
C ASN A 479 -29.64 29.69 16.68
N ASP A 480 -30.19 29.73 17.89
CA ASP A 480 -30.46 28.53 18.68
C ASP A 480 -31.63 27.75 18.08
N ARG A 481 -31.50 26.41 17.99
CA ARG A 481 -32.56 25.54 17.46
C ARG A 481 -33.71 25.44 18.47
N PRO A 482 -34.97 25.70 18.08
CA PRO A 482 -36.12 25.57 18.98
C PRO A 482 -36.25 24.18 19.61
N GLU A 483 -35.94 23.13 18.85
CA GLU A 483 -35.99 21.74 19.32
C GLU A 483 -34.96 21.48 20.42
N HIS A 484 -33.72 21.97 20.25
CA HIS A 484 -32.67 21.82 21.26
C HIS A 484 -32.93 22.65 22.51
N ILE A 485 -33.61 23.79 22.38
CA ILE A 485 -34.08 24.59 23.53
C ILE A 485 -35.15 23.81 24.29
N ALA A 486 -36.12 23.21 23.58
CA ALA A 486 -37.21 22.45 24.19
C ALA A 486 -36.72 21.19 24.92
N MET A 487 -35.63 20.59 24.45
CA MET A 487 -34.99 19.44 25.09
C MET A 487 -34.11 19.80 26.29
N SER A 488 -33.84 21.09 26.54
CA SER A 488 -33.03 21.51 27.70
C SER A 488 -33.68 21.03 29.00
N GLY A 489 -32.95 20.25 29.80
CA GLY A 489 -33.44 19.59 31.00
C GLY A 489 -33.84 18.12 30.81
N GLU A 490 -33.79 17.59 29.58
CA GLU A 490 -34.00 16.17 29.34
C GLU A 490 -32.88 15.34 29.99
N VAL A 491 -33.26 14.34 30.78
CA VAL A 491 -32.34 13.43 31.48
C VAL A 491 -32.51 12.02 30.95
N VAL A 492 -31.41 11.40 30.53
CA VAL A 492 -31.37 10.01 30.06
C VAL A 492 -30.24 9.25 30.74
N ARG A 493 -30.26 7.92 30.70
CA ARG A 493 -29.10 7.14 31.15
C ARG A 493 -27.88 7.43 30.27
N LEU A 494 -26.69 7.21 30.81
CA LEU A 494 -25.44 7.53 30.13
C LEU A 494 -25.31 6.87 28.74
N GLU A 495 -25.75 5.63 28.61
CA GLU A 495 -25.71 4.84 27.36
C GLU A 495 -26.95 5.02 26.47
N GLU A 496 -27.96 5.77 26.92
CA GLU A 496 -29.19 6.02 26.16
C GLU A 496 -29.05 7.29 25.30
N ARG A 497 -29.78 7.32 24.17
CA ARG A 497 -29.90 8.49 23.30
C ARG A 497 -30.96 9.44 23.86
N PHE A 498 -30.78 10.73 23.61
CA PHE A 498 -31.81 11.75 23.85
C PHE A 498 -32.96 11.63 22.85
N SER A 499 -34.05 12.37 23.07
CA SER A 499 -35.26 12.35 22.25
C SER A 499 -35.05 12.66 20.75
N ASN A 500 -34.01 13.44 20.41
CA ASN A 500 -33.60 13.69 19.02
C ASN A 500 -32.70 12.60 18.42
N GLY A 501 -32.45 11.51 19.15
CA GLY A 501 -31.62 10.39 18.71
C GLY A 501 -30.12 10.61 18.87
N LEU A 502 -29.65 11.71 19.45
CA LEU A 502 -28.22 11.95 19.68
C LEU A 502 -27.76 11.34 21.01
N MET A 503 -26.51 10.89 21.08
CA MET A 503 -25.89 10.50 22.36
C MET A 503 -25.48 11.71 23.21
N PHE A 504 -25.11 12.81 22.55
CA PHE A 504 -24.70 14.09 23.13
C PHE A 504 -24.72 15.18 22.04
N PRO A 505 -24.67 16.47 22.39
CA PRO A 505 -24.62 17.53 21.39
C PRO A 505 -23.31 17.53 20.59
N GLY A 506 -23.43 17.45 19.27
CA GLY A 506 -22.28 17.27 18.38
C GLY A 506 -21.88 15.81 18.16
N ASP A 507 -22.76 14.85 18.49
CA ASP A 507 -22.59 13.42 18.16
C ASP A 507 -22.18 13.24 16.68
N PRO A 508 -21.01 12.64 16.38
CA PRO A 508 -20.54 12.48 15.00
C PRO A 508 -21.42 11.58 14.14
N SER A 509 -22.26 10.74 14.76
CA SER A 509 -23.21 9.88 14.03
C SER A 509 -24.48 10.62 13.58
N ALA A 510 -24.68 11.86 14.03
CA ALA A 510 -25.87 12.65 13.72
C ALA A 510 -25.69 13.52 12.46
N PRO A 511 -26.78 13.81 11.72
CA PRO A 511 -26.70 14.61 10.51
C PRO A 511 -26.27 16.07 10.82
N PRO A 512 -25.65 16.77 9.85
CA PRO A 512 -25.23 18.17 10.01
C PRO A 512 -26.35 19.12 10.47
N SER A 513 -27.61 18.83 10.13
CA SER A 513 -28.78 19.60 10.57
C SER A 513 -28.92 19.65 12.09
N GLU A 514 -28.45 18.63 12.80
CA GLU A 514 -28.50 18.52 14.26
C GLU A 514 -27.21 19.01 14.93
N THR A 515 -26.07 18.96 14.26
CA THR A 515 -24.76 19.15 14.92
C THR A 515 -24.13 20.52 14.62
N VAL A 516 -24.37 21.09 13.43
CA VAL A 516 -23.68 22.31 13.00
C VAL A 516 -24.07 23.52 13.85
N ASN A 517 -23.13 24.39 14.20
CA ASN A 517 -23.38 25.59 15.02
C ASN A 517 -24.01 25.32 16.41
N CYS A 518 -23.92 24.09 16.93
CA CYS A 518 -24.47 23.75 18.24
C CYS A 518 -23.61 24.31 19.39
N LYS A 519 -24.26 24.88 20.42
CA LYS A 519 -23.64 25.29 21.70
C LYS A 519 -24.25 24.59 22.92
N CYS A 520 -25.06 23.55 22.69
CA CYS A 520 -25.58 22.71 23.76
C CYS A 520 -24.45 21.94 24.42
N ILE A 521 -24.66 21.57 25.68
CA ILE A 521 -23.75 20.74 26.44
C ILE A 521 -24.47 19.60 27.13
N ILE A 522 -23.73 18.54 27.47
CA ILE A 522 -24.19 17.58 28.48
C ILE A 522 -23.73 18.01 29.87
N LEU A 523 -24.55 17.72 30.88
CA LEU A 523 -24.19 17.88 32.29
C LEU A 523 -24.28 16.53 33.00
N GLU A 524 -23.36 16.31 33.95
CA GLU A 524 -23.41 15.18 34.86
C GLU A 524 -24.61 15.30 35.82
N VAL A 525 -25.39 14.22 35.97
CA VAL A 525 -26.45 14.14 36.99
C VAL A 525 -25.93 13.30 38.14
N ILE A 526 -25.72 13.96 39.29
CA ILE A 526 -25.28 13.33 40.54
C ILE A 526 -26.52 13.13 41.42
N GLU A 527 -26.83 11.87 41.74
CA GLU A 527 -27.90 11.50 42.69
C GLU A 527 -27.47 11.66 44.15
#